data_AF-A0A0X8V0L9-F1
#
_entry.id   AF-A0A0X8V0L9-F1
#
_cell.length_a   1.000
_cell.length_b   1.000
_cell.length_c   1.000
_cell.angle_alpha   90.00
_cell.angle_beta   90.00
_cell.angle_gamma   90.00
#
_symmetry.space_group_name_H-M   'P 1'
#
loop_
_entity.id
_entity.type
_entity.pdbx_description
1 polymer ?
#
loop_
_entity_poly.entity_id
_entity_poly.type
_entity_poly.pdbx_seq_one_letter_code
_entity_poly.pdbx_strand_id
1 'polypeptide(L)'
;MVDLETEIEMLRRKCINCGKCTAVCPSLKHGGVDPKEIMVSGEGDVTLCLECGNCSAVCRRTDPYRVMRDLRALVMDKHPPDLFFSDGVILPRMQDPIDPAWDGNDVKVLPGCVVQGRLPYLKYAVRKTCSIFGLTSSELENWTCCLRPASFSELGELGRRPYLSRMSASAKGSRLISLCGGCAEEMSRTGTEIDNIIPFIYEHIDKLPALSKPLKVAMEPGCTGERYRKQMKEILTRMGCEIVNKTDGCCGNKTLPMMDERETECKGADIIVVACPNCQKRYDAYEGGIPVLHLTELISYAAGDFSTLGFHKIRADI
;
A
#
# COMPACT_ATOMS: atom_id res chain seq x y z
N MET A 1 -10.04 -24.23 11.86
CA MET A 1 -10.59 -22.89 11.64
C MET A 1 -10.63 -22.17 12.96
N VAL A 2 -10.29 -20.88 12.99
CA VAL A 2 -10.30 -20.09 14.23
C VAL A 2 -11.72 -19.61 14.51
N ASP A 3 -12.11 -19.64 15.79
CA ASP A 3 -13.34 -18.99 16.25
C ASP A 3 -13.15 -17.47 16.22
N LEU A 4 -13.56 -16.86 15.10
CA LEU A 4 -13.42 -15.42 14.89
C LEU A 4 -14.25 -14.61 15.88
N GLU A 5 -15.41 -15.09 16.29
CA GLU A 5 -16.30 -14.38 17.20
C GLU A 5 -15.64 -14.21 18.57
N THR A 6 -15.04 -15.28 19.09
CA THR A 6 -14.28 -15.22 20.35
C THR A 6 -13.08 -14.28 20.26
N GLU A 7 -12.32 -14.31 19.16
CA GLU A 7 -11.17 -13.42 18.95
C GLU A 7 -11.60 -11.95 18.86
N ILE A 8 -12.69 -11.66 18.14
CA ILE A 8 -13.28 -10.33 18.01
C ILE A 8 -13.66 -9.81 19.40
N GLU A 9 -14.39 -10.61 20.18
CA GLU A 9 -14.86 -10.23 21.51
C GLU A 9 -13.68 -9.97 22.47
N MET A 10 -12.66 -10.82 22.44
CA MET A 10 -11.43 -10.62 23.21
C MET A 10 -10.73 -9.29 22.88
N LEU A 11 -10.66 -8.90 21.60
CA LEU A 11 -10.06 -7.64 21.18
C LEU A 11 -10.95 -6.45 21.57
N ARG A 12 -12.27 -6.57 21.45
CA ARG A 12 -13.23 -5.53 21.84
C ARG A 12 -13.16 -5.22 23.34
N ARG A 13 -13.07 -6.24 24.21
CA ARG A 13 -12.94 -6.07 25.66
C ARG A 13 -11.74 -5.24 26.12
N LYS A 14 -10.69 -5.16 25.30
CA LYS A 14 -9.50 -4.33 25.57
C LYS A 14 -9.71 -2.84 25.23
N CYS A 15 -10.82 -2.49 24.58
CA CYS A 15 -11.14 -1.11 24.22
C CYS A 15 -11.43 -0.26 25.47
N ILE A 16 -10.88 0.95 25.49
CA ILE A 16 -11.08 1.93 26.56
C ILE A 16 -11.95 3.12 26.13
N ASN A 17 -12.63 3.00 24.98
CA ASN A 17 -13.57 4.00 24.47
C ASN A 17 -13.00 5.43 24.28
N CYS A 18 -11.69 5.56 23.96
CA CYS A 18 -11.03 6.87 23.89
C CYS A 18 -11.27 7.67 22.58
N GLY A 19 -11.81 7.04 21.52
CA GLY A 19 -12.17 7.70 20.26
C GLY A 19 -11.01 8.08 19.32
N LYS A 20 -9.76 7.70 19.62
CA LYS A 20 -8.61 7.96 18.72
C LYS A 20 -8.81 7.35 17.33
N CYS A 21 -9.40 6.16 17.24
CA CYS A 21 -9.68 5.49 15.98
C CYS A 21 -10.75 6.21 15.13
N THR A 22 -11.79 6.78 15.76
CA THR A 22 -12.80 7.64 15.12
C THR A 22 -12.14 8.82 14.42
N ALA A 23 -11.23 9.51 15.12
CA ALA A 23 -10.57 10.72 14.63
C ALA A 23 -9.71 10.50 13.37
N VAL A 24 -9.29 9.26 13.09
CA VAL A 24 -8.43 8.92 11.95
C VAL A 24 -9.12 8.04 10.90
N CYS A 25 -10.44 7.81 11.03
CA CYS A 25 -11.16 6.92 10.13
C CYS A 25 -11.60 7.65 8.84
N PRO A 26 -11.00 7.34 7.66
CA PRO A 26 -11.45 7.93 6.41
C PRO A 26 -12.85 7.44 6.01
N SER A 27 -13.25 6.21 6.38
CA SER A 27 -14.60 5.71 6.07
C SER A 27 -15.66 6.58 6.75
N LEU A 28 -15.53 6.82 8.06
CA LEU A 28 -16.44 7.67 8.82
C LEU A 28 -16.52 9.10 8.27
N LYS A 29 -15.40 9.73 7.89
CA LYS A 29 -15.38 11.08 7.31
C LYS A 29 -16.32 11.20 6.09
N HIS A 30 -16.54 10.10 5.38
CA HIS A 30 -17.39 10.05 4.18
C HIS A 30 -18.69 9.26 4.43
N GLY A 31 -19.22 9.29 5.65
CA GLY A 31 -20.49 8.66 6.00
C GLY A 31 -20.45 7.13 6.10
N GLY A 32 -19.26 6.55 6.18
CA GLY A 32 -19.06 5.12 6.39
C GLY A 32 -18.95 4.74 7.85
N VAL A 33 -18.14 3.73 8.15
CA VAL A 33 -18.11 3.08 9.47
C VAL A 33 -17.23 3.80 10.50
N ASP A 34 -17.70 3.91 11.75
CA ASP A 34 -16.89 4.30 12.89
C ASP A 34 -16.27 3.06 13.57
N PRO A 35 -14.92 2.89 13.54
CA PRO A 35 -14.28 1.80 14.25
C PRO A 35 -14.51 1.83 15.77
N LYS A 36 -14.79 2.98 16.39
CA LYS A 36 -15.08 3.03 17.83
C LYS A 36 -16.43 2.41 18.16
N GLU A 37 -17.48 2.71 17.39
CA GLU A 37 -18.81 2.14 17.59
C GLU A 37 -18.77 0.61 17.46
N ILE A 38 -18.12 0.10 16.41
CA ILE A 38 -17.89 -1.34 16.24
C ILE A 38 -17.15 -1.95 17.44
N MET A 39 -16.15 -1.24 17.97
CA MET A 39 -15.40 -1.77 19.12
C MET A 39 -16.22 -1.77 20.42
N VAL A 40 -17.09 -0.78 20.62
CA VAL A 40 -17.86 -0.57 21.86
C VAL A 40 -19.19 -1.32 21.82
N SER A 41 -20.11 -0.93 20.94
CA SER A 41 -21.44 -1.55 20.84
C SER A 41 -21.46 -2.73 19.88
N GLY A 42 -20.58 -2.73 18.86
CA GLY A 42 -20.63 -3.73 17.78
C GLY A 42 -21.61 -3.34 16.69
N GLU A 43 -22.16 -2.12 16.75
CA GLU A 43 -23.07 -1.56 15.78
C GLU A 43 -22.32 -0.80 14.68
N GLY A 44 -22.82 -0.87 13.46
CA GLY A 44 -22.27 -0.20 12.29
C GLY A 44 -22.06 -1.15 11.10
N ASP A 45 -21.98 -0.57 9.91
CA ASP A 45 -21.79 -1.34 8.68
C ASP A 45 -20.29 -1.56 8.39
N VAL A 46 -19.76 -2.69 8.85
CA VAL A 46 -18.35 -3.08 8.60
C VAL A 46 -18.03 -3.29 7.12
N THR A 47 -19.02 -3.46 6.23
CA THR A 47 -18.78 -3.62 4.79
C THR A 47 -18.18 -2.35 4.19
N LEU A 48 -18.44 -1.18 4.82
CA LEU A 48 -17.90 0.13 4.46
C LEU A 48 -16.45 0.34 4.93
N CYS A 49 -15.82 -0.64 5.60
CA CYS A 49 -14.41 -0.56 5.97
C CYS A 49 -13.51 -0.56 4.72
N LEU A 50 -12.54 0.36 4.70
CA LEU A 50 -11.58 0.52 3.59
C LEU A 50 -10.35 -0.39 3.68
N GLU A 51 -10.22 -1.14 4.78
CA GLU A 51 -9.07 -2.00 5.11
C GLU A 51 -7.72 -1.25 5.22
N CYS A 52 -7.77 0.05 5.56
CA CYS A 52 -6.57 0.90 5.59
C CYS A 52 -5.70 0.71 6.85
N GLY A 53 -6.26 0.26 7.97
CA GLY A 53 -5.52 0.01 9.22
C GLY A 53 -5.26 1.24 10.11
N ASN A 54 -5.65 2.45 9.70
CA ASN A 54 -5.39 3.69 10.45
C ASN A 54 -5.87 3.64 11.91
N CYS A 55 -7.01 3.00 12.16
CA CYS A 55 -7.57 2.82 13.50
C CYS A 55 -6.63 2.05 14.46
N SER A 56 -5.90 1.06 13.95
CA SER A 56 -4.93 0.30 14.74
C SER A 56 -3.59 0.99 14.88
N ALA A 57 -3.18 1.78 13.88
CA ALA A 57 -1.94 2.56 13.97
C ALA A 57 -1.96 3.55 15.15
N VAL A 58 -3.14 4.05 15.54
CA VAL A 58 -3.32 4.96 16.69
C VAL A 58 -3.75 4.26 17.99
N CYS A 59 -4.04 2.95 17.96
CA CYS A 59 -4.50 2.20 19.11
C CYS A 59 -3.32 1.55 19.86
N ARG A 60 -3.25 1.77 21.17
CA ARG A 60 -2.20 1.19 22.05
C ARG A 60 -2.72 0.10 22.99
N ARG A 61 -4.00 -0.29 22.86
CA ARG A 61 -4.67 -1.23 23.77
C ARG A 61 -5.13 -2.52 23.10
N THR A 62 -5.47 -2.42 21.82
CA THR A 62 -6.08 -3.51 21.03
C THR A 62 -5.89 -3.24 19.53
N ASP A 63 -6.48 -4.06 18.67
CA ASP A 63 -6.37 -3.98 17.21
C ASP A 63 -7.75 -3.78 16.55
N PRO A 64 -8.28 -2.54 16.48
CA PRO A 64 -9.56 -2.25 15.84
C PRO A 64 -9.60 -2.67 14.37
N TYR A 65 -8.50 -2.54 13.62
CA TYR A 65 -8.42 -3.01 12.24
C TYR A 65 -8.67 -4.51 12.13
N ARG A 66 -8.08 -5.33 13.01
CA ARG A 66 -8.33 -6.77 13.04
C ARG A 66 -9.80 -7.09 13.31
N VAL A 67 -10.43 -6.41 14.28
CA VAL A 67 -11.87 -6.55 14.55
C VAL A 67 -12.71 -6.19 13.33
N MET A 68 -12.46 -5.03 12.71
CA MET A 68 -13.15 -4.60 11.50
C MET A 68 -12.99 -5.60 10.35
N ARG A 69 -11.76 -6.08 10.13
CA ARG A 69 -11.43 -7.04 9.06
C ARG A 69 -12.13 -8.37 9.28
N ASP A 70 -12.07 -8.91 10.50
CA ASP A 70 -12.61 -10.23 10.84
C ASP A 70 -14.15 -10.19 10.85
N LEU A 71 -14.78 -9.14 11.37
CA LEU A 71 -16.23 -8.91 11.24
C LEU A 71 -16.65 -8.78 9.78
N ARG A 72 -15.91 -8.02 8.97
CA ARG A 72 -16.19 -7.88 7.54
C ARG A 72 -16.08 -9.22 6.82
N ALA A 73 -15.17 -10.10 7.23
CA ALA A 73 -15.07 -11.45 6.67
C ALA A 73 -16.32 -12.29 6.98
N LEU A 74 -16.82 -12.23 8.22
CA LEU A 74 -18.05 -12.91 8.64
C LEU A 74 -19.29 -12.36 7.91
N VAL A 75 -19.48 -11.04 7.92
CA VAL A 75 -20.67 -10.39 7.33
C VAL A 75 -20.74 -10.57 5.81
N MET A 76 -19.57 -10.60 5.14
CA MET A 76 -19.49 -10.71 3.69
C MET A 76 -19.18 -12.13 3.20
N ASP A 77 -19.17 -13.14 4.08
CA ASP A 77 -18.83 -14.54 3.78
C ASP A 77 -17.54 -14.68 2.94
N LYS A 78 -16.47 -14.01 3.38
CA LYS A 78 -15.21 -13.95 2.63
C LYS A 78 -14.27 -15.07 2.99
N HIS A 79 -13.92 -15.85 1.98
CA HIS A 79 -12.94 -16.92 2.07
C HIS A 79 -11.69 -16.64 1.21
N PRO A 80 -10.54 -17.23 1.54
CA PRO A 80 -9.35 -17.18 0.69
C PRO A 80 -9.71 -17.71 -0.70
N PRO A 81 -9.31 -17.02 -1.79
CA PRO A 81 -9.58 -17.52 -3.12
C PRO A 81 -8.75 -18.78 -3.40
N ASP A 82 -9.30 -19.74 -4.17
CA ASP A 82 -8.59 -20.98 -4.55
C ASP A 82 -7.21 -20.71 -5.16
N LEU A 83 -7.10 -19.63 -5.95
CA LEU A 83 -5.86 -19.16 -6.56
C LEU A 83 -4.73 -18.95 -5.53
N PHE A 84 -5.07 -18.60 -4.29
CA PHE A 84 -4.09 -18.46 -3.23
C PHE A 84 -3.48 -19.81 -2.85
N PHE A 85 -4.29 -20.87 -2.78
CA PHE A 85 -3.81 -22.20 -2.43
C PHE A 85 -3.04 -22.87 -3.57
N SER A 86 -3.40 -22.57 -4.83
CA SER A 86 -2.66 -23.08 -5.99
C SER A 86 -1.34 -22.34 -6.21
N ASP A 87 -1.35 -21.00 -6.21
CA ASP A 87 -0.25 -20.18 -6.74
C ASP A 87 0.28 -19.14 -5.74
N GLY A 88 -0.26 -19.12 -4.52
CA GLY A 88 0.14 -18.18 -3.47
C GLY A 88 -0.35 -16.75 -3.68
N VAL A 89 -1.16 -16.47 -4.70
CA VAL A 89 -1.59 -15.10 -5.06
C VAL A 89 -3.11 -14.98 -5.09
N ILE A 90 -3.63 -13.76 -4.94
CA ILE A 90 -5.08 -13.48 -5.00
C ILE A 90 -5.51 -12.80 -6.31
N LEU A 91 -4.54 -12.46 -7.15
CA LEU A 91 -4.75 -11.94 -8.49
C LEU A 91 -3.86 -12.74 -9.44
N PRO A 92 -4.36 -13.17 -10.61
CA PRO A 92 -3.55 -13.90 -11.58
C PRO A 92 -2.28 -13.13 -11.93
N ARG A 93 -1.17 -13.87 -12.05
CA ARG A 93 0.12 -13.30 -12.44
C ARG A 93 0.04 -12.81 -13.88
N MET A 94 0.31 -11.53 -14.11
CA MET A 94 0.51 -11.02 -15.46
C MET A 94 1.98 -11.17 -15.86
N GLN A 95 2.21 -11.31 -17.17
CA GLN A 95 3.55 -11.24 -17.74
C GLN A 95 4.12 -9.84 -17.49
N ASP A 96 5.39 -9.79 -17.10
CA ASP A 96 6.09 -8.52 -16.94
C ASP A 96 6.30 -7.91 -18.34
N PRO A 97 5.74 -6.73 -18.63
CA PRO A 97 5.80 -6.15 -19.97
C PRO A 97 7.18 -5.55 -20.28
N ILE A 98 7.98 -5.32 -19.25
CA ILE A 98 9.41 -5.01 -19.32
C ILE A 98 10.10 -5.95 -18.35
N ASP A 99 11.14 -6.64 -18.80
CA ASP A 99 12.00 -7.44 -17.91
C ASP A 99 12.65 -6.51 -16.87
N PRO A 100 12.41 -6.72 -15.56
CA PRO A 100 13.07 -5.94 -14.53
C PRO A 100 14.61 -5.99 -14.60
N ALA A 101 15.20 -7.06 -15.15
CA ALA A 101 16.64 -7.30 -15.15
C ALA A 101 17.23 -7.30 -13.72
N TRP A 102 16.68 -8.17 -12.87
CA TRP A 102 17.19 -8.46 -11.51
C TRP A 102 18.67 -8.90 -11.56
N ASP A 103 19.50 -8.39 -10.65
CA ASP A 103 20.97 -8.49 -10.75
C ASP A 103 21.70 -8.82 -9.44
N GLY A 104 20.98 -9.08 -8.35
CA GLY A 104 21.60 -9.48 -7.09
C GLY A 104 20.63 -9.44 -5.91
N ASN A 105 21.16 -9.35 -4.70
CA ASN A 105 20.40 -9.60 -3.48
C ASN A 105 20.68 -8.59 -2.35
N ASP A 106 21.20 -7.40 -2.64
CA ASP A 106 21.30 -6.37 -1.58
C ASP A 106 19.89 -6.01 -1.07
N VAL A 107 18.93 -5.91 -1.99
CA VAL A 107 17.52 -5.67 -1.72
C VAL A 107 16.65 -6.75 -2.36
N LYS A 108 15.73 -7.34 -1.58
CA LYS A 108 14.63 -8.15 -2.10
C LYS A 108 13.33 -7.36 -2.11
N VAL A 109 12.60 -7.46 -3.20
CA VAL A 109 11.33 -6.77 -3.39
C VAL A 109 10.17 -7.73 -3.20
N LEU A 110 9.26 -7.42 -2.27
CA LEU A 110 7.92 -8.01 -2.21
C LEU A 110 6.96 -7.17 -3.07
N PRO A 111 6.66 -7.57 -4.32
CA PRO A 111 5.81 -6.78 -5.22
C PRO A 111 4.36 -6.74 -4.74
N GLY A 112 3.88 -7.86 -4.17
CA GLY A 112 2.51 -8.01 -3.72
C GLY A 112 1.51 -8.17 -4.87
N CYS A 113 0.25 -8.42 -4.50
CA CYS A 113 -0.78 -8.84 -5.44
C CYS A 113 -1.14 -7.81 -6.52
N VAL A 114 -1.19 -6.52 -6.18
CA VAL A 114 -1.58 -5.46 -7.14
C VAL A 114 -0.50 -5.23 -8.19
N VAL A 115 0.78 -5.21 -7.79
CA VAL A 115 1.89 -5.07 -8.74
C VAL A 115 1.90 -6.27 -9.68
N GLN A 116 1.97 -7.49 -9.13
CA GLN A 116 2.01 -8.72 -9.93
C GLN A 116 0.80 -8.90 -10.86
N GLY A 117 -0.40 -8.53 -10.40
CA GLY A 117 -1.63 -8.84 -11.12
C GLY A 117 -2.22 -7.69 -11.92
N ARG A 118 -1.76 -6.45 -11.74
CA ARG A 118 -2.35 -5.27 -12.39
C ARG A 118 -1.32 -4.23 -12.86
N LEU A 119 -0.19 -4.07 -12.15
CA LEU A 119 0.81 -3.05 -12.43
C LEU A 119 2.25 -3.64 -12.50
N PRO A 120 2.50 -4.68 -13.32
CA PRO A 120 3.76 -5.43 -13.31
C PRO A 120 4.97 -4.60 -13.72
N TYR A 121 4.76 -3.55 -14.52
CA TYR A 121 5.79 -2.58 -14.89
C TYR A 121 6.45 -1.88 -13.67
N LEU A 122 5.79 -1.86 -12.50
CA LEU A 122 6.40 -1.31 -11.28
C LEU A 122 7.57 -2.15 -10.76
N LYS A 123 7.67 -3.42 -11.14
CA LYS A 123 8.86 -4.25 -10.84
C LYS A 123 10.11 -3.69 -11.52
N TYR A 124 9.98 -3.23 -12.77
CA TYR A 124 11.06 -2.55 -13.48
C TYR A 124 11.43 -1.23 -12.81
N ALA A 125 10.43 -0.39 -12.48
CA ALA A 125 10.66 0.92 -11.86
C ALA A 125 11.39 0.82 -10.51
N VAL A 126 11.01 -0.15 -9.65
CA VAL A 126 11.70 -0.33 -8.36
C VAL A 126 13.10 -0.88 -8.53
N ARG A 127 13.32 -1.77 -9.50
CA ARG A 127 14.65 -2.29 -9.83
C ARG A 127 15.58 -1.18 -10.34
N LYS A 128 15.08 -0.29 -11.20
CA LYS A 128 15.80 0.93 -11.62
C LYS A 128 16.11 1.85 -10.45
N THR A 129 15.16 2.05 -9.54
CA THR A 129 15.37 2.81 -8.31
C THR A 129 16.52 2.23 -7.48
N CYS A 130 16.57 0.91 -7.27
CA CYS A 130 17.69 0.24 -6.60
C CYS A 130 19.02 0.46 -7.34
N SER A 131 19.03 0.35 -8.67
CA SER A 131 20.23 0.59 -9.48
C SER A 131 20.77 2.02 -9.33
N ILE A 132 19.90 3.02 -9.31
CA ILE A 132 20.26 4.44 -9.09
C ILE A 132 20.91 4.60 -7.71
N PHE A 133 20.45 3.85 -6.72
CA PHE A 133 21.05 3.84 -5.38
C PHE A 133 22.35 3.02 -5.31
N GLY A 134 22.79 2.40 -6.39
CA GLY A 134 23.96 1.53 -6.43
C GLY A 134 23.75 0.21 -5.69
N LEU A 135 22.51 -0.27 -5.62
CA LEU A 135 22.12 -1.51 -4.97
C LEU A 135 21.69 -2.54 -6.01
N THR A 136 22.16 -3.77 -5.86
CA THR A 136 21.61 -4.90 -6.60
C THR A 136 20.27 -5.33 -6.01
N SER A 137 19.39 -5.93 -6.82
CA SER A 137 18.10 -6.38 -6.30
C SER A 137 17.49 -7.55 -7.05
N SER A 138 16.59 -8.24 -6.36
CA SER A 138 15.80 -9.36 -6.89
C SER A 138 14.36 -9.33 -6.36
N GLU A 139 13.47 -10.03 -7.05
CA GLU A 139 12.14 -10.34 -6.52
C GLU A 139 12.27 -11.35 -5.36
N LEU A 140 11.47 -11.18 -4.31
CA LEU A 140 11.47 -12.10 -3.17
C LEU A 140 11.14 -13.53 -3.62
N GLU A 141 11.98 -14.50 -3.28
CA GLU A 141 11.75 -15.90 -3.67
C GLU A 141 10.52 -16.49 -3.00
N ASN A 142 9.72 -17.28 -3.72
CA ASN A 142 8.57 -18.02 -3.17
C ASN A 142 7.56 -17.16 -2.38
N TRP A 143 7.43 -15.88 -2.75
CA TRP A 143 6.51 -14.97 -2.09
C TRP A 143 5.04 -15.33 -2.38
N THR A 144 4.19 -15.07 -1.39
CA THR A 144 2.72 -15.22 -1.48
C THR A 144 2.03 -13.93 -1.05
N CYS A 145 0.70 -13.86 -1.18
CA CYS A 145 -0.07 -12.76 -0.61
C CYS A 145 0.33 -12.54 0.86
N CYS A 146 0.39 -11.27 1.28
CA CYS A 146 0.68 -10.89 2.67
C CYS A 146 -0.47 -11.22 3.64
N LEU A 147 -1.60 -11.74 3.15
CA LEU A 147 -2.74 -12.19 3.95
C LEU A 147 -3.46 -11.09 4.75
N ARG A 148 -3.20 -9.83 4.38
CA ARG A 148 -3.87 -8.65 4.94
C ARG A 148 -5.38 -8.59 4.66
N PRO A 149 -5.91 -8.93 3.46
CA PRO A 149 -7.35 -8.82 3.16
C PRO A 149 -8.26 -9.65 4.08
N ALA A 150 -9.51 -9.21 4.26
CA ALA A 150 -10.51 -9.91 5.06
C ALA A 150 -10.78 -11.37 4.65
N SER A 151 -10.58 -11.72 3.37
CA SER A 151 -10.70 -13.11 2.90
C SER A 151 -9.82 -14.09 3.68
N PHE A 152 -8.74 -13.64 4.31
CA PHE A 152 -7.85 -14.53 5.07
C PHE A 152 -8.20 -14.65 6.54
N SER A 153 -9.26 -13.98 7.02
CA SER A 153 -9.61 -13.96 8.44
C SER A 153 -9.74 -15.35 9.05
N GLU A 154 -10.40 -16.28 8.37
CA GLU A 154 -10.58 -17.67 8.81
C GLU A 154 -9.28 -18.45 9.11
N LEU A 155 -8.15 -18.07 8.48
CA LEU A 155 -6.85 -18.69 8.77
C LEU A 155 -6.36 -18.35 10.18
N GLY A 156 -6.89 -17.28 10.78
CA GLY A 156 -6.42 -16.75 12.05
C GLY A 156 -4.93 -16.38 12.03
N GLU A 157 -4.32 -16.29 13.20
CA GLU A 157 -2.88 -15.97 13.31
C GLU A 157 -2.01 -17.19 13.02
N LEU A 158 -2.38 -18.35 13.59
CA LEU A 158 -1.63 -19.61 13.43
C LEU A 158 -1.61 -20.11 11.98
N GLY A 159 -2.69 -19.90 11.21
CA GLY A 159 -2.72 -20.27 9.79
C GLY A 159 -2.00 -19.27 8.89
N ARG A 160 -1.95 -17.98 9.26
CA ARG A 160 -1.21 -16.95 8.50
C ARG A 160 0.30 -17.05 8.69
N ARG A 161 0.74 -17.32 9.94
CA ARG A 161 2.16 -17.27 10.33
C ARG A 161 3.10 -18.09 9.43
N PRO A 162 2.79 -19.35 9.03
CA PRO A 162 3.68 -20.12 8.16
C PRO A 162 4.00 -19.46 6.82
N TYR A 163 3.02 -18.78 6.20
CA TYR A 163 3.22 -18.08 4.93
C TYR A 163 4.13 -16.87 5.09
N LEU A 164 3.87 -16.06 6.11
CA LEU A 164 4.64 -14.85 6.40
C LEU A 164 6.08 -15.19 6.82
N SER A 165 6.26 -16.19 7.69
CA SER A 165 7.57 -16.67 8.11
C SER A 165 8.37 -17.27 6.95
N ARG A 166 7.73 -18.01 6.03
CA ARG A 166 8.40 -18.53 4.82
C ARG A 166 8.91 -17.40 3.93
N MET A 167 8.08 -16.39 3.70
CA MET A 167 8.50 -15.19 2.95
C MET A 167 9.65 -14.47 3.63
N SER A 168 9.57 -14.26 4.94
CA SER A 168 10.64 -13.65 5.73
C SER A 168 11.95 -14.45 5.62
N ALA A 169 11.90 -15.77 5.74
CA ALA A 169 13.09 -16.63 5.64
C ALA A 169 13.70 -16.62 4.23
N SER A 170 12.88 -16.49 3.18
CA SER A 170 13.34 -16.41 1.80
C SER A 170 14.16 -15.14 1.48
N ALA A 171 14.06 -14.12 2.35
CA ALA A 171 14.91 -12.94 2.26
C ALA A 171 16.39 -13.26 2.55
N LYS A 172 16.69 -14.36 3.28
CA LYS A 172 18.07 -14.82 3.56
C LYS A 172 18.99 -13.73 4.14
N GLY A 173 18.42 -12.82 4.94
CA GLY A 173 19.14 -11.69 5.54
C GLY A 173 19.31 -10.47 4.63
N SER A 174 18.93 -10.55 3.36
CA SER A 174 18.83 -9.38 2.48
C SER A 174 17.80 -8.38 2.99
N ARG A 175 18.03 -7.09 2.72
CA ARG A 175 17.05 -6.03 3.04
C ARG A 175 15.76 -6.29 2.26
N LEU A 176 14.62 -6.32 2.95
CA LEU A 176 13.32 -6.55 2.32
C LEU A 176 12.56 -5.24 2.17
N ILE A 177 12.00 -4.97 1.00
CA ILE A 177 11.16 -3.79 0.77
C ILE A 177 9.81 -4.18 0.15
N SER A 178 8.79 -3.34 0.33
CA SER A 178 7.55 -3.44 -0.43
C SER A 178 7.07 -2.10 -0.96
N LEU A 179 6.54 -2.15 -2.19
CA LEU A 179 5.84 -1.04 -2.84
C LEU A 179 4.49 -0.73 -2.18
N CYS A 180 3.94 -1.68 -1.41
CA CYS A 180 2.67 -1.51 -0.71
C CYS A 180 2.92 -1.43 0.79
N GLY A 181 2.66 -0.27 1.41
CA GLY A 181 2.72 -0.14 2.87
C GLY A 181 1.74 -1.08 3.60
N GLY A 182 0.69 -1.50 2.91
CA GLY A 182 -0.19 -2.57 3.35
C GLY A 182 0.53 -3.89 3.63
N CYS A 183 1.37 -4.30 2.68
CA CYS A 183 2.16 -5.54 2.77
C CYS A 183 3.29 -5.40 3.78
N ALA A 184 3.98 -4.25 3.79
CA ALA A 184 5.04 -3.98 4.76
C ALA A 184 4.53 -4.10 6.21
N GLU A 185 3.43 -3.42 6.54
CA GLU A 185 2.86 -3.45 7.90
C GLU A 185 2.40 -4.85 8.32
N GLU A 186 1.78 -5.64 7.42
CA GLU A 186 1.33 -7.00 7.75
C GLU A 186 2.52 -7.95 7.98
N MET A 187 3.57 -7.83 7.17
CA MET A 187 4.81 -8.58 7.35
C MET A 187 5.57 -8.16 8.62
N SER A 188 5.62 -6.86 8.95
CA SER A 188 6.27 -6.40 10.18
C SER A 188 5.60 -6.93 11.45
N ARG A 189 4.29 -7.26 11.41
CA ARG A 189 3.59 -7.89 12.54
C ARG A 189 4.17 -9.26 12.92
N THR A 190 4.88 -9.93 12.01
CA THR A 190 5.57 -11.20 12.30
C THR A 190 7.03 -11.01 12.74
N GLY A 191 7.44 -9.78 13.04
CA GLY A 191 8.83 -9.45 13.39
C GLY A 191 9.76 -9.39 12.19
N THR A 192 9.23 -9.42 10.97
CA THR A 192 10.03 -9.28 9.76
C THR A 192 10.46 -7.83 9.59
N GLU A 193 11.76 -7.60 9.43
CA GLU A 193 12.31 -6.31 9.02
C GLU A 193 12.01 -6.11 7.54
N ILE A 194 11.07 -5.22 7.24
CA ILE A 194 10.64 -4.88 5.88
C ILE A 194 10.33 -3.39 5.81
N ASP A 195 10.85 -2.73 4.79
CA ASP A 195 10.62 -1.30 4.62
C ASP A 195 9.44 -1.03 3.68
N ASN A 196 8.69 0.01 4.03
CA ASN A 196 7.87 0.70 3.04
C ASN A 196 8.78 1.44 2.06
N ILE A 197 8.33 1.58 0.81
CA ILE A 197 9.11 2.25 -0.23
C ILE A 197 9.50 3.70 0.09
N ILE A 198 8.67 4.46 0.84
CA ILE A 198 8.97 5.87 1.19
C ILE A 198 10.23 5.98 2.07
N PRO A 199 10.30 5.36 3.26
CA PRO A 199 11.51 5.45 4.10
C PRO A 199 12.74 4.84 3.41
N PHE A 200 12.58 3.75 2.63
CA PHE A 200 13.68 3.19 1.84
C PHE A 200 14.29 4.21 0.86
N ILE A 201 13.46 4.94 0.12
CA ILE A 201 13.91 6.00 -0.78
C ILE A 201 14.51 7.17 0.00
N TYR A 202 13.92 7.53 1.14
CA TYR A 202 14.37 8.65 1.96
C TYR A 202 15.78 8.45 2.52
N GLU A 203 16.14 7.23 2.91
CA GLU A 203 17.52 6.90 3.33
C GLU A 203 18.56 7.06 2.21
N HIS A 204 18.12 7.11 0.96
CA HIS A 204 18.96 7.30 -0.22
C HIS A 204 18.69 8.64 -0.92
N ILE A 205 18.09 9.61 -0.21
CA ILE A 205 17.69 10.91 -0.76
C ILE A 205 18.83 11.65 -1.48
N ASP A 206 20.08 11.47 -1.03
CA ASP A 206 21.25 12.11 -1.64
C ASP A 206 21.60 11.59 -3.02
N LYS A 207 21.19 10.35 -3.35
CA LYS A 207 21.41 9.70 -4.64
C LYS A 207 20.28 9.97 -5.64
N LEU A 208 19.24 10.70 -5.23
CA LEU A 208 18.09 10.96 -6.11
C LEU A 208 18.49 11.83 -7.30
N PRO A 209 18.06 11.47 -8.52
CA PRO A 209 18.17 12.34 -9.67
C PRO A 209 17.27 13.57 -9.50
N ALA A 210 17.70 14.70 -10.06
CA ALA A 210 16.89 15.90 -10.16
C ALA A 210 16.09 15.89 -11.48
N LEU A 211 14.86 16.39 -11.44
CA LEU A 211 14.09 16.64 -12.64
C LEU A 211 14.75 17.73 -13.49
N SER A 212 14.69 17.58 -14.81
CA SER A 212 15.25 18.56 -15.77
C SER A 212 14.53 19.91 -15.75
N LYS A 213 13.25 19.91 -15.34
CA LYS A 213 12.41 21.09 -15.13
C LYS A 213 11.59 20.88 -13.85
N PRO A 214 11.26 21.95 -13.10
CA PRO A 214 10.33 21.85 -11.99
C PRO A 214 8.98 21.29 -12.45
N LEU A 215 8.39 20.41 -11.65
CA LEU A 215 7.12 19.74 -11.94
C LEU A 215 6.13 19.99 -10.82
N LYS A 216 4.91 20.41 -11.13
CA LYS A 216 3.85 20.55 -10.13
C LYS A 216 3.24 19.18 -9.85
N VAL A 217 3.31 18.75 -8.60
CA VAL A 217 2.85 17.43 -8.19
C VAL A 217 1.78 17.51 -7.11
N ALA A 218 0.78 16.64 -7.21
CA ALA A 218 -0.06 16.32 -6.07
C ALA A 218 0.53 15.12 -5.33
N MET A 219 0.88 15.28 -4.06
CA MET A 219 1.50 14.24 -3.24
C MET A 219 0.44 13.42 -2.53
N GLU A 220 0.42 12.10 -2.79
CA GLU A 220 -0.54 11.15 -2.22
C GLU A 220 0.18 9.91 -1.63
N PRO A 221 0.64 9.99 -0.36
CA PRO A 221 1.44 8.92 0.25
C PRO A 221 0.65 7.63 0.50
N GLY A 222 -0.69 7.70 0.49
CA GLY A 222 -1.59 6.60 0.82
C GLY A 222 -1.69 6.33 2.33
N CYS A 223 -2.73 5.62 2.76
CA CYS A 223 -3.09 5.52 4.17
C CYS A 223 -1.97 4.99 5.09
N THR A 224 -1.29 3.92 4.67
CA THR A 224 -0.15 3.38 5.44
C THR A 224 1.11 4.24 5.34
N GLY A 225 1.23 5.02 4.25
CA GLY A 225 2.34 5.93 3.98
C GLY A 225 2.19 7.30 4.65
N GLU A 226 1.01 7.64 5.17
CA GLU A 226 0.73 8.93 5.84
C GLU A 226 1.72 9.24 6.97
N ARG A 227 2.15 8.22 7.72
CA ARG A 227 3.18 8.35 8.76
C ARG A 227 4.55 8.83 8.23
N TYR A 228 4.80 8.65 6.92
CA TYR A 228 6.00 9.06 6.19
C TYR A 228 5.77 10.30 5.32
N ARG A 229 4.66 11.03 5.50
CA ARG A 229 4.32 12.24 4.71
C ARG A 229 5.47 13.25 4.64
N LYS A 230 6.16 13.50 5.76
CA LYS A 230 7.30 14.43 5.80
C LYS A 230 8.45 13.97 4.92
N GLN A 231 8.79 12.68 4.98
CA GLN A 231 9.85 12.08 4.16
C GLN A 231 9.51 12.14 2.67
N MET A 232 8.27 11.78 2.30
CA MET A 232 7.83 11.87 0.90
C MET A 232 7.87 13.30 0.37
N LYS A 233 7.47 14.28 1.20
CA LYS A 233 7.58 15.70 0.86
C LYS A 233 9.02 16.11 0.58
N GLU A 234 9.96 15.73 1.45
CA GLU A 234 11.39 16.02 1.28
C GLU A 234 11.98 15.35 0.04
N ILE A 235 11.60 14.10 -0.26
CA ILE A 235 11.96 13.39 -1.51
C ILE A 235 11.53 14.21 -2.73
N LEU A 236 10.24 14.58 -2.79
CA LEU A 236 9.69 15.32 -3.93
C LEU A 236 10.35 16.70 -4.09
N THR A 237 10.52 17.44 -3.00
CA THR A 237 11.22 18.73 -3.02
C THR A 237 12.67 18.58 -3.49
N ARG A 238 13.39 17.55 -3.03
CA ARG A 238 14.77 17.28 -3.48
C ARG A 238 14.84 16.98 -4.97
N MET A 239 13.88 16.25 -5.51
CA MET A 239 13.81 15.97 -6.94
C MET A 239 13.42 17.18 -7.79
N GLY A 240 13.05 18.32 -7.19
CA GLY A 240 12.66 19.55 -7.88
C GLY A 240 11.15 19.69 -8.11
N CYS A 241 10.31 18.96 -7.37
CA CYS A 241 8.86 19.07 -7.48
C CYS A 241 8.30 20.23 -6.64
N GLU A 242 7.28 20.91 -7.16
CA GLU A 242 6.41 21.84 -6.44
C GLU A 242 5.13 21.11 -6.01
N ILE A 243 4.90 20.96 -4.70
CA ILE A 243 3.69 20.27 -4.19
C ILE A 243 2.52 21.24 -4.12
N VAL A 244 1.44 20.97 -4.86
CA VAL A 244 0.32 21.92 -5.02
C VAL A 244 -0.92 21.58 -4.20
N ASN A 245 -1.16 20.30 -3.89
CA ASN A 245 -2.29 19.90 -3.05
C ASN A 245 -2.02 20.23 -1.57
N LYS A 246 -3.07 20.71 -0.88
CA LYS A 246 -2.99 21.06 0.56
C LYS A 246 -3.31 19.88 1.48
N THR A 247 -3.99 18.89 0.95
CA THR A 247 -4.53 17.73 1.64
C THR A 247 -4.20 16.47 0.86
N ASP A 248 -4.00 15.38 1.58
CA ASP A 248 -3.93 14.03 1.05
C ASP A 248 -4.99 13.15 1.72
N GLY A 249 -5.29 11.98 1.15
CA GLY A 249 -6.35 11.16 1.70
C GLY A 249 -6.43 9.75 1.16
N CYS A 250 -7.53 9.07 1.51
CA CYS A 250 -7.77 7.71 1.05
C CYS A 250 -8.35 7.71 -0.37
N CYS A 251 -7.86 6.83 -1.24
CA CYS A 251 -8.43 6.59 -2.58
C CYS A 251 -9.75 5.76 -2.56
N GLY A 252 -10.30 5.53 -1.37
CA GLY A 252 -11.60 4.87 -1.13
C GLY A 252 -11.66 3.36 -1.39
N ASN A 253 -10.58 2.73 -1.87
CA ASN A 253 -10.46 1.30 -2.19
C ASN A 253 -11.79 0.58 -2.50
N LYS A 254 -12.37 0.73 -3.71
CA LYS A 254 -13.65 0.14 -4.17
C LYS A 254 -14.92 0.34 -3.32
N THR A 255 -14.82 0.79 -2.07
CA THR A 255 -15.92 0.76 -1.11
C THR A 255 -16.64 2.11 -1.02
N LEU A 256 -15.92 3.23 -1.16
CA LEU A 256 -16.51 4.58 -1.10
C LEU A 256 -16.07 5.46 -2.28
N PRO A 257 -16.96 6.31 -2.83
CA PRO A 257 -16.69 7.18 -3.97
C PRO A 257 -15.89 8.42 -3.55
N MET A 258 -14.62 8.23 -3.23
CA MET A 258 -13.72 9.32 -2.77
C MET A 258 -12.93 9.97 -3.90
N MET A 259 -12.90 9.37 -5.10
CA MET A 259 -11.98 9.80 -6.16
C MET A 259 -12.32 11.19 -6.72
N ASP A 260 -13.60 11.54 -6.83
CA ASP A 260 -14.01 12.86 -7.33
C ASP A 260 -13.48 14.00 -6.43
N GLU A 261 -13.55 13.82 -5.11
CA GLU A 261 -12.98 14.73 -4.12
C GLU A 261 -11.45 14.75 -4.25
N ARG A 262 -10.82 13.58 -4.34
CA ARG A 262 -9.36 13.47 -4.48
C ARG A 262 -8.82 14.18 -5.72
N GLU A 263 -9.41 13.93 -6.89
CA GLU A 263 -9.05 14.57 -8.15
C GLU A 263 -9.25 16.09 -8.08
N THR A 264 -10.33 16.54 -7.42
CA THR A 264 -10.58 17.96 -7.19
C THR A 264 -9.50 18.61 -6.32
N GLU A 265 -9.06 17.93 -5.26
CA GLU A 265 -7.97 18.42 -4.39
C GLU A 265 -6.60 18.43 -5.09
N CYS A 266 -6.42 17.56 -6.08
CA CYS A 266 -5.18 17.47 -6.88
C CYS A 266 -5.14 18.46 -8.05
N LYS A 267 -6.23 19.18 -8.35
CA LYS A 267 -6.31 20.14 -9.47
C LYS A 267 -5.16 21.14 -9.45
N GLY A 268 -4.55 21.33 -10.62
CA GLY A 268 -3.40 22.22 -10.82
C GLY A 268 -2.04 21.51 -10.72
N ALA A 269 -2.02 20.22 -10.42
CA ALA A 269 -0.84 19.39 -10.59
C ALA A 269 -0.68 18.95 -12.05
N ASP A 270 0.56 18.84 -12.52
CA ASP A 270 0.89 18.21 -13.79
C ASP A 270 0.75 16.69 -13.67
N ILE A 271 1.12 16.14 -12.51
CA ILE A 271 0.95 14.72 -12.16
C ILE A 271 0.59 14.51 -10.68
N ILE A 272 -0.05 13.40 -10.38
CA ILE A 272 -0.21 12.87 -9.02
C ILE A 272 0.95 11.91 -8.75
N VAL A 273 1.60 12.01 -7.60
CA VAL A 273 2.65 11.07 -7.18
C VAL A 273 2.17 10.25 -5.99
N VAL A 274 2.14 8.93 -6.17
CA VAL A 274 1.67 7.98 -5.16
C VAL A 274 2.78 7.03 -4.70
N ALA A 275 2.66 6.51 -3.48
CA ALA A 275 3.56 5.48 -2.94
C ALA A 275 2.86 4.16 -2.61
N CYS A 276 1.74 3.91 -3.28
CA CYS A 276 0.93 2.71 -3.10
C CYS A 276 0.36 2.23 -4.45
N PRO A 277 0.64 0.98 -4.88
CA PRO A 277 0.11 0.42 -6.12
C PRO A 277 -1.42 0.43 -6.20
N ASN A 278 -2.13 0.35 -5.07
CA ASN A 278 -3.60 0.46 -5.10
C ASN A 278 -4.06 1.89 -5.39
N CYS A 279 -3.33 2.91 -4.91
CA CYS A 279 -3.62 4.31 -5.25
C CYS A 279 -3.29 4.58 -6.72
N GLN A 280 -2.15 4.08 -7.22
CA GLN A 280 -1.77 4.14 -8.64
C GLN A 280 -2.92 3.66 -9.53
N LYS A 281 -3.39 2.43 -9.30
CA LYS A 281 -4.50 1.82 -10.05
C LYS A 281 -5.80 2.63 -9.97
N ARG A 282 -6.04 3.35 -8.86
CA ARG A 282 -7.29 4.08 -8.63
C ARG A 282 -7.30 5.41 -9.37
N TYR A 283 -6.23 6.20 -9.22
CA TYR A 283 -6.06 7.46 -9.96
C TYR A 283 -5.96 7.19 -11.47
N ASP A 284 -5.17 6.21 -11.90
CA ASP A 284 -5.03 5.90 -13.33
C ASP A 284 -6.33 5.34 -13.96
N ALA A 285 -7.30 4.90 -13.16
CA ALA A 285 -8.59 4.45 -13.65
C ALA A 285 -9.66 5.56 -13.70
N TYR A 286 -9.36 6.78 -13.25
CA TYR A 286 -10.32 7.87 -13.18
C TYR A 286 -10.43 8.58 -14.54
N GLU A 287 -11.62 8.55 -15.15
CA GLU A 287 -11.83 9.14 -16.47
C GLU A 287 -11.65 10.67 -16.43
N GLY A 288 -10.78 11.19 -17.29
CA GLY A 288 -10.43 12.63 -17.31
C GLY A 288 -9.62 13.09 -16.08
N GLY A 289 -9.06 12.15 -15.32
CA GLY A 289 -8.22 12.44 -14.15
C GLY A 289 -6.84 12.98 -14.50
N ILE A 290 -6.13 13.42 -13.48
CA ILE A 290 -4.74 13.86 -13.61
C ILE A 290 -3.84 12.62 -13.74
N PRO A 291 -2.83 12.62 -14.64
CA PRO A 291 -1.92 11.49 -14.78
C PRO A 291 -1.21 11.18 -13.46
N VAL A 292 -1.02 9.89 -13.15
CA VAL A 292 -0.45 9.46 -11.87
C VAL A 292 0.80 8.62 -12.06
N LEU A 293 1.86 8.90 -11.28
CA LEU A 293 3.07 8.09 -11.24
C LEU A 293 3.28 7.50 -9.86
N HIS A 294 3.73 6.24 -9.82
CA HIS A 294 4.28 5.70 -8.59
C HIS A 294 5.63 6.37 -8.30
N LEU A 295 5.98 6.56 -7.03
CA LEU A 295 7.20 7.26 -6.62
C LEU A 295 8.48 6.68 -7.26
N THR A 296 8.54 5.37 -7.47
CA THR A 296 9.66 4.70 -8.18
C THR A 296 9.70 5.00 -9.69
N GLU A 297 8.55 5.23 -10.31
CA GLU A 297 8.47 5.66 -11.71
C GLU A 297 8.95 7.09 -11.86
N LEU A 298 8.58 8.00 -10.94
CA LEU A 298 9.09 9.37 -10.94
C LEU A 298 10.62 9.42 -10.83
N ILE A 299 11.22 8.53 -10.03
CA ILE A 299 12.68 8.42 -9.92
C ILE A 299 13.31 7.95 -11.23
N SER A 300 12.68 6.97 -11.89
CA SER A 300 13.13 6.46 -13.19
C SER A 300 13.00 7.55 -14.27
N TYR A 301 11.88 8.27 -14.28
CA TYR A 301 11.62 9.44 -15.13
C TYR A 301 12.69 10.52 -14.95
N ALA A 302 12.99 10.90 -13.72
CA ALA A 302 14.02 11.90 -13.41
C ALA A 302 15.44 11.44 -13.83
N ALA A 303 15.69 10.13 -13.92
CA ALA A 303 16.91 9.56 -14.47
C ALA A 303 16.90 9.44 -16.02
N GLY A 304 15.86 9.94 -16.70
CA GLY A 304 15.71 9.88 -18.16
C GLY A 304 15.15 8.57 -18.69
N ASP A 305 14.55 7.74 -17.83
CA ASP A 305 13.92 6.48 -18.21
C ASP A 305 12.39 6.59 -18.17
N PHE A 306 11.79 6.61 -19.36
CA PHE A 306 10.35 6.79 -19.58
C PHE A 306 9.62 5.46 -19.83
N SER A 307 10.31 4.31 -19.68
CA SER A 307 9.83 3.03 -20.20
C SER A 307 8.49 2.59 -19.60
N THR A 308 8.19 2.95 -18.36
CA THR A 308 6.93 2.56 -17.70
C THR A 308 5.73 3.44 -18.07
N LEU A 309 5.96 4.64 -18.62
CA LEU A 309 4.88 5.60 -18.91
C LEU A 309 3.89 5.08 -19.97
N GLY A 310 4.33 4.18 -20.84
CA GLY A 310 3.50 3.58 -21.89
C GLY A 310 2.38 2.65 -21.38
N PHE A 311 2.37 2.28 -20.10
CA PHE A 311 1.38 1.36 -19.52
C PHE A 311 0.26 2.04 -18.75
N HIS A 312 0.31 3.36 -18.62
CA HIS A 312 -0.72 4.15 -17.93
C HIS A 312 -1.92 4.36 -18.85
N LYS A 313 -3.12 4.37 -18.27
CA LYS A 313 -4.34 4.70 -19.00
C LYS A 313 -4.44 6.20 -19.24
N ILE A 314 -4.04 7.00 -18.26
CA ILE A 314 -3.97 8.45 -18.36
C ILE A 314 -2.53 8.83 -18.68
N ARG A 315 -2.28 9.34 -19.89
CA ARG A 315 -0.93 9.69 -20.32
C ARG A 315 -0.47 10.98 -19.65
N ALA A 316 0.74 10.96 -19.09
CA ALA A 316 1.42 12.16 -18.64
C ALA A 316 2.11 12.86 -19.82
N ASP A 317 1.82 14.14 -20.01
CA ASP A 317 2.48 15.00 -21.01
C ASP A 317 3.57 15.84 -20.31
N ILE A 318 4.61 15.15 -19.82
CA ILE A 318 5.69 15.72 -19.00
C ILE A 318 7.06 15.50 -19.62
#